data_AF-A0A1B8TER7-F1
#
_entry.id   AF-A0A1B8TER7-F1
#
_cell.length_a   1.000
_cell.length_b   1.000
_cell.length_c   1.000
_cell.angle_alpha   90.00
_cell.angle_beta   90.00
_cell.angle_gamma   90.00
#
_symmetry.space_group_name_H-M   'P 1'
#
loop_
_entity.id
_entity.type
_entity.pdbx_description
1 polymer ?
#
loop_
_entity_poly.entity_id
_entity_poly.type
_entity_poly.pdbx_seq_one_letter_code
_entity_poly.pdbx_strand_id
1 'polypeptide(L)'
;MGDIDVDGSKNRVAGRDYIEVNLPGKDVEEPITQQQRSMLRQLVEEISAESGTDARILWREVVHARVGVEHVGEIPRSRFLEAQDALVSWLDGHRTKANVRMLVDRIRAITDAKEIESQRDTWCLRQFGEKHLNAMGTEHLRQVLAYVEDFQALQPAVAEANEPRKLGFITDVRGFMAAYPVHSGAIALVLFILGRIS
;
A
#
# COMPACT_ATOMS: atom_id res chain seq x y z
N MET A 1 -15.75 -63.32 -77.61
CA MET A 1 -16.18 -61.96 -77.21
C MET A 1 -17.44 -62.12 -76.36
N GLY A 2 -17.42 -61.60 -75.12
CA GLY A 2 -18.52 -61.62 -74.13
C GLY A 2 -18.46 -62.81 -73.17
N ASP A 3 -18.56 -62.68 -71.85
CA ASP A 3 -18.57 -61.54 -70.95
C ASP A 3 -18.14 -62.10 -69.57
N ILE A 4 -17.27 -61.39 -68.85
CA ILE A 4 -16.75 -61.82 -67.55
C ILE A 4 -17.56 -61.10 -66.48
N ASP A 5 -18.52 -61.78 -65.87
CA ASP A 5 -19.35 -61.24 -64.79
C ASP A 5 -18.57 -61.32 -63.46
N VAL A 6 -18.18 -60.17 -62.94
CA VAL A 6 -17.36 -60.00 -61.73
C VAL A 6 -18.23 -59.45 -60.60
N ASP A 7 -18.44 -60.34 -59.64
CA ASP A 7 -18.53 -60.17 -58.18
C ASP A 7 -19.36 -59.04 -57.55
N GLY A 8 -20.15 -59.42 -56.55
CA GLY A 8 -20.82 -58.50 -55.65
C GLY A 8 -21.32 -59.13 -54.35
N SER A 9 -20.78 -60.27 -53.91
CA SER A 9 -21.28 -60.91 -52.67
C SER A 9 -20.22 -61.56 -51.80
N LYS A 10 -19.13 -60.84 -51.54
CA LYS A 10 -18.22 -61.15 -50.44
C LYS A 10 -17.90 -59.90 -49.61
N ASN A 11 -18.86 -59.49 -48.79
CA ASN A 11 -18.55 -58.67 -47.62
C ASN A 11 -19.39 -59.13 -46.41
N ARG A 12 -19.10 -60.34 -45.93
CA ARG A 12 -19.53 -60.78 -44.60
C ARG A 12 -18.35 -60.57 -43.65
N VAL A 13 -18.20 -59.34 -43.18
CA VAL A 13 -17.33 -59.04 -42.03
C VAL A 13 -18.02 -59.64 -40.81
N ALA A 14 -17.35 -60.62 -40.19
CA ALA A 14 -17.78 -61.26 -38.95
C ALA A 14 -18.02 -60.18 -37.87
N GLY A 15 -19.12 -60.31 -37.14
CA GLY A 15 -19.45 -59.47 -36.00
C GLY A 15 -18.26 -59.42 -35.03
N ARG A 16 -17.61 -58.26 -34.98
CA ARG A 16 -16.76 -57.92 -33.83
C ARG A 16 -17.73 -57.53 -32.73
N ASP A 17 -17.88 -58.41 -31.74
CA ASP A 17 -18.42 -58.01 -30.45
C ASP A 17 -17.51 -56.90 -29.92
N TYR A 18 -18.03 -55.68 -29.88
CA TYR A 18 -17.40 -54.58 -29.19
C TYR A 18 -17.62 -54.81 -27.70
N ILE A 19 -16.59 -55.26 -27.00
CA ILE A 19 -16.59 -55.24 -25.54
C ILE A 19 -16.39 -53.79 -25.13
N GLU A 20 -17.44 -53.15 -24.63
CA GLU A 20 -17.33 -51.88 -23.91
C GLU A 20 -16.58 -52.14 -22.59
N VAL A 21 -15.26 -52.04 -22.64
CA VAL A 21 -14.43 -51.99 -21.45
C VAL A 21 -14.63 -50.60 -20.84
N ASN A 22 -15.55 -50.48 -19.88
CA ASN A 22 -15.56 -49.35 -18.95
C ASN A 22 -14.31 -49.46 -18.08
N LEU A 23 -13.20 -48.88 -18.56
CA LEU A 23 -12.10 -48.54 -17.67
C LEU A 23 -12.66 -47.55 -16.64
N PRO A 24 -12.45 -47.76 -15.32
CA PRO A 24 -12.71 -46.72 -14.34
C PRO A 24 -11.74 -45.59 -14.62
N GLY A 25 -12.14 -44.68 -15.51
CA GLY A 25 -11.40 -43.49 -15.85
C GLY A 25 -11.31 -42.65 -14.59
N LYS A 26 -10.07 -42.33 -14.20
CA LYS A 26 -9.68 -41.19 -13.35
C LYS A 26 -10.84 -40.22 -13.24
N ASP A 27 -11.48 -40.10 -12.07
CA ASP A 27 -12.67 -39.27 -11.86
C ASP A 27 -12.49 -37.92 -12.57
N VAL A 28 -13.01 -37.80 -13.80
CA VAL A 28 -12.89 -36.58 -14.59
C VAL A 28 -13.97 -35.71 -14.02
N GLU A 29 -13.57 -34.92 -13.03
CA GLU A 29 -14.47 -34.01 -12.37
C GLU A 29 -15.16 -33.13 -13.43
N GLU A 30 -16.49 -33.03 -13.34
CA GLU A 30 -17.26 -32.31 -14.33
C GLU A 30 -16.79 -30.85 -14.40
N PRO A 31 -16.62 -30.30 -15.61
CA PRO A 31 -16.25 -28.90 -15.77
C PRO A 31 -17.38 -27.98 -15.30
N ILE A 32 -17.03 -26.73 -15.00
CA ILE A 32 -18.01 -25.71 -14.65
C ILE A 32 -19.12 -25.56 -15.69
N THR A 33 -20.33 -25.29 -15.20
CA THR A 33 -21.52 -25.10 -16.05
C THR A 33 -21.42 -23.84 -16.92
N GLN A 34 -22.23 -23.75 -17.97
CA GLN A 34 -22.27 -22.56 -18.82
C GLN A 34 -22.61 -21.28 -18.04
N GLN A 35 -23.51 -21.38 -17.05
CA GLN A 35 -23.87 -20.25 -16.19
C GLN A 35 -22.68 -19.79 -15.35
N GLN A 36 -21.97 -20.73 -14.71
CA GLN A 36 -20.75 -20.43 -13.95
C GLN A 36 -19.65 -19.79 -14.82
N ARG A 37 -19.47 -20.29 -16.05
CA ARG A 37 -18.55 -19.66 -17.02
C ARG A 37 -18.94 -18.21 -17.33
N SER A 38 -20.23 -17.95 -17.53
CA SER A 38 -20.74 -16.60 -17.77
C SER A 38 -20.47 -15.67 -16.57
N MET A 39 -20.68 -16.18 -15.35
CA MET A 39 -20.43 -15.39 -14.13
C MET A 39 -18.95 -15.02 -13.98
N LEU A 40 -18.02 -15.96 -14.20
CA LEU A 40 -16.59 -15.65 -14.14
C LEU A 40 -16.18 -14.66 -15.24
N ARG A 41 -16.74 -14.78 -16.45
CA ARG A 41 -16.48 -13.82 -17.54
C ARG A 41 -16.93 -12.42 -17.17
N GLN A 42 -18.15 -12.27 -16.67
CA GLN A 42 -18.65 -11.00 -16.21
C GLN A 42 -17.77 -10.41 -15.11
N LEU A 43 -17.39 -11.23 -14.12
CA LEU A 43 -16.52 -10.78 -13.03
C LEU A 43 -15.15 -10.32 -13.53
N VAL A 44 -14.56 -11.05 -14.49
CA VAL A 44 -13.30 -10.64 -15.12
C VAL A 44 -13.44 -9.34 -15.90
N GLU A 45 -14.54 -9.14 -16.62
CA GLU A 45 -14.82 -7.90 -17.36
C GLU A 45 -14.99 -6.71 -16.41
N GLU A 46 -15.73 -6.88 -15.31
CA GLU A 46 -15.91 -5.86 -14.27
C GLU A 46 -14.56 -5.49 -13.62
N ILE A 47 -13.77 -6.49 -13.22
CA ILE A 47 -12.44 -6.28 -12.61
C ILE A 47 -11.48 -5.63 -13.62
N SER A 48 -11.55 -6.02 -14.89
CA SER A 48 -10.73 -5.45 -15.97
C SER A 48 -11.04 -3.97 -16.17
N ALA A 49 -12.32 -3.61 -16.21
CA ALA A 49 -12.76 -2.22 -16.34
C ALA A 49 -12.33 -1.37 -15.13
N GLU A 50 -12.44 -1.91 -13.91
CA GLU A 50 -12.07 -1.16 -12.70
C GLU A 50 -10.55 -1.00 -12.53
N SER A 51 -9.79 -2.09 -12.69
CA SER A 51 -8.34 -2.10 -12.47
C SER A 51 -7.55 -1.56 -13.67
N GLY A 52 -8.17 -1.47 -14.85
CA GLY A 52 -7.49 -1.20 -16.11
C GLY A 52 -6.58 -2.34 -16.60
N THR A 53 -6.66 -3.52 -15.98
CA THR A 53 -5.87 -4.69 -16.34
C THR A 53 -6.55 -5.49 -17.45
N ASP A 54 -5.80 -5.96 -18.44
CA ASP A 54 -6.34 -6.77 -19.54
C ASP A 54 -7.00 -8.06 -19.02
N ALA A 55 -8.23 -8.33 -19.48
CA ALA A 55 -8.99 -9.52 -19.11
C ALA A 55 -8.22 -10.84 -19.34
N ARG A 56 -7.39 -10.93 -20.39
CA ARG A 56 -6.54 -12.10 -20.67
C ARG A 56 -5.48 -12.32 -19.59
N ILE A 57 -4.94 -11.23 -19.03
CA ILE A 57 -4.00 -11.31 -17.90
C ILE A 57 -4.72 -11.84 -16.68
N LEU A 58 -5.92 -11.32 -16.37
CA LEU A 58 -6.74 -11.80 -15.26
C LEU A 58 -7.06 -13.30 -15.39
N TRP A 59 -7.45 -13.74 -16.58
CA TRP A 59 -7.66 -15.17 -16.84
C TRP A 59 -6.40 -16.00 -16.59
N ARG A 60 -5.26 -15.62 -17.18
CA ARG A 60 -4.03 -16.41 -17.12
C ARG A 60 -3.37 -16.40 -15.74
N GLU A 61 -3.20 -15.22 -15.16
CA GLU A 61 -2.34 -15.01 -13.98
C GLU A 61 -3.12 -15.07 -12.67
N VAL A 62 -4.44 -14.89 -12.70
CA VAL A 62 -5.28 -14.96 -11.50
C VAL A 62 -6.08 -16.26 -11.48
N VAL A 63 -6.89 -16.51 -12.51
CA VAL A 63 -7.81 -17.66 -12.49
C VAL A 63 -7.10 -18.98 -12.80
N HIS A 64 -6.49 -19.07 -13.98
CA HIS A 64 -5.85 -20.28 -14.50
C HIS A 64 -4.67 -20.71 -13.60
N ALA A 65 -3.81 -19.75 -13.21
CA ALA A 65 -2.72 -20.01 -12.28
C ALA A 65 -3.21 -20.50 -10.91
N ARG A 66 -4.32 -19.97 -10.38
CA ARG A 66 -4.85 -20.41 -9.09
C ARG A 66 -5.44 -21.81 -9.15
N VAL A 67 -6.29 -22.06 -10.14
CA VAL A 67 -6.99 -23.34 -10.28
C VAL A 67 -6.04 -24.43 -10.80
N GLY A 68 -4.97 -24.06 -11.51
CA GLY A 68 -4.00 -24.97 -12.12
C GLY A 68 -4.48 -25.54 -13.45
N VAL A 69 -5.12 -24.73 -14.28
CA VAL A 69 -5.65 -25.12 -15.61
C VAL A 69 -5.17 -24.16 -16.70
N GLU A 70 -5.23 -24.55 -17.97
CA GLU A 70 -4.82 -23.68 -19.09
C GLU A 70 -6.02 -22.96 -19.72
N HIS A 71 -7.21 -23.57 -19.61
CA HIS A 71 -8.43 -23.04 -20.20
C HIS A 71 -9.60 -22.99 -19.21
N VAL A 72 -10.45 -21.97 -19.35
CA VAL A 72 -11.69 -21.82 -18.54
C VAL A 72 -12.62 -23.03 -18.63
N GLY A 73 -12.60 -23.77 -19.75
CA GLY A 73 -13.41 -24.97 -19.95
C GLY A 73 -12.93 -26.17 -19.12
N GLU A 74 -11.72 -26.13 -18.59
CA GLU A 74 -11.10 -27.20 -17.80
C GLU A 74 -11.25 -26.96 -16.29
N ILE A 75 -11.78 -25.81 -15.89
CA ILE A 75 -12.02 -25.50 -14.47
C ILE A 75 -13.00 -26.53 -13.91
N PRO A 76 -12.59 -27.36 -12.92
CA PRO A 76 -13.47 -28.32 -12.29
C PRO A 76 -14.57 -27.61 -11.51
N ARG A 77 -15.76 -28.21 -11.46
CA ARG A 77 -16.91 -27.60 -10.79
C ARG A 77 -16.66 -27.32 -9.30
N SER A 78 -15.90 -28.16 -8.59
CA SER A 78 -15.54 -27.92 -7.18
C SER A 78 -14.68 -26.66 -6.98
N ARG A 79 -13.87 -26.29 -7.97
CA ARG A 79 -12.92 -25.16 -7.90
C ARG A 79 -13.49 -23.85 -8.42
N PHE A 80 -14.79 -23.82 -8.74
CA PHE A 80 -15.46 -22.59 -9.17
C PHE A 80 -15.34 -21.46 -8.14
N LEU A 81 -15.60 -21.76 -6.86
CA LEU A 81 -15.51 -20.76 -5.78
C LEU A 81 -14.08 -20.28 -5.59
N GLU A 82 -13.10 -21.18 -5.69
CA GLU A 82 -11.68 -20.81 -5.63
C GLU A 82 -11.30 -19.83 -6.76
N ALA A 83 -11.78 -20.05 -7.99
CA ALA A 83 -11.56 -19.14 -9.10
C ALA A 83 -12.16 -17.74 -8.85
N GLN A 84 -13.36 -17.69 -8.26
CA GLN A 84 -14.02 -16.44 -7.90
C GLN A 84 -13.28 -15.70 -6.78
N ASP A 85 -12.91 -16.40 -5.71
CA ASP A 85 -12.19 -15.83 -4.57
C ASP A 85 -10.81 -15.29 -5.00
N ALA A 86 -10.14 -15.96 -5.94
CA ALA A 86 -8.89 -15.49 -6.51
C ALA A 86 -9.04 -14.11 -7.17
N LEU A 87 -10.10 -13.92 -7.95
CA LEU A 87 -10.40 -12.66 -8.63
C LEU A 87 -10.72 -11.55 -7.64
N VAL A 88 -11.57 -11.82 -6.66
CA VAL A 88 -11.94 -10.84 -5.62
C VAL A 88 -10.71 -10.45 -4.79
N SER A 89 -9.94 -11.43 -4.31
CA SER A 89 -8.73 -11.19 -3.53
C SER A 89 -7.68 -10.41 -4.31
N TRP A 90 -7.54 -10.70 -5.61
CA TRP A 90 -6.65 -9.96 -6.49
C TRP A 90 -7.08 -8.51 -6.63
N LEU A 91 -8.37 -8.23 -6.83
CA LEU A 91 -8.91 -6.88 -6.92
C LEU A 91 -8.71 -6.10 -5.62
N ASP A 92 -8.96 -6.72 -4.47
CA ASP A 92 -8.74 -6.09 -3.16
C ASP A 92 -7.26 -5.76 -2.93
N GLY A 93 -6.36 -6.66 -3.33
CA GLY A 93 -4.92 -6.39 -3.35
C GLY A 93 -4.55 -5.23 -4.29
N HIS A 94 -5.17 -5.15 -5.46
CA HIS A 94 -4.97 -4.06 -6.42
C HIS A 94 -5.42 -2.71 -5.84
N ARG A 95 -6.63 -2.65 -5.28
CA ARG A 95 -7.17 -1.46 -4.60
C ARG A 95 -6.29 -1.02 -3.44
N THR A 96 -5.82 -1.96 -2.63
CA THR A 96 -4.95 -1.68 -1.48
C THR A 96 -3.64 -1.06 -1.94
N LYS A 97 -2.99 -1.61 -2.99
CA LYS A 97 -1.76 -1.04 -3.55
C LYS A 97 -1.97 0.36 -4.12
N ALA A 98 -3.07 0.59 -4.83
CA ALA A 98 -3.41 1.91 -5.35
C ALA A 98 -3.59 2.95 -4.23
N ASN A 99 -4.31 2.57 -3.16
CA ASN A 99 -4.50 3.43 -1.99
C ASN A 99 -3.18 3.73 -1.27
N VAL A 100 -2.34 2.71 -1.04
CA VAL A 100 -0.99 2.88 -0.46
C VAL A 100 -0.18 3.86 -1.29
N ARG A 101 -0.13 3.69 -2.62
CA ARG A 101 0.60 4.59 -3.52
C ARG A 101 0.10 6.03 -3.42
N MET A 102 -1.22 6.24 -3.45
CA MET A 102 -1.82 7.56 -3.32
C MET A 102 -1.44 8.23 -1.99
N LEU A 103 -1.51 7.51 -0.87
CA LEU A 103 -1.11 8.03 0.44
C LEU A 103 0.37 8.37 0.49
N VAL A 104 1.24 7.50 -0.03
CA VAL A 104 2.69 7.74 -0.09
C VAL A 104 3.00 9.00 -0.91
N ASP A 105 2.39 9.13 -2.09
CA ASP A 105 2.58 10.29 -2.96
C ASP A 105 2.12 11.59 -2.27
N ARG A 106 0.98 11.55 -1.57
CA ARG A 106 0.48 12.69 -0.79
C ARG A 106 1.39 13.05 0.38
N ILE A 107 1.83 12.06 1.16
CA ILE A 107 2.74 12.26 2.29
C ILE A 107 4.04 12.90 1.80
N ARG A 108 4.62 12.37 0.70
CA ARG A 108 5.83 12.94 0.09
C ARG A 108 5.61 14.38 -0.35
N ALA A 109 4.53 14.67 -1.06
CA ALA A 109 4.24 16.03 -1.50
C ALA A 109 4.17 17.04 -0.33
N ILE A 110 3.54 16.68 0.80
CA ILE A 110 3.49 17.54 1.99
C ILE A 110 4.87 17.64 2.65
N THR A 111 5.57 16.51 2.75
CA THR A 111 6.89 16.44 3.37
C THR A 111 7.90 17.30 2.62
N ASP A 112 7.88 17.24 1.29
CA ASP A 112 8.74 18.01 0.41
C ASP A 112 8.40 19.51 0.49
N ALA A 113 7.11 19.85 0.48
CA ALA A 113 6.66 21.25 0.60
C ALA A 113 7.01 21.88 1.96
N LYS A 114 7.07 21.09 3.02
CA LYS A 114 7.46 21.54 4.37
C LYS A 114 8.95 21.36 4.67
N GLU A 115 9.69 20.67 3.80
CA GLU A 115 11.09 20.26 3.99
C GLU A 115 11.32 19.44 5.29
N ILE A 116 10.39 18.52 5.62
CA ILE A 116 10.38 17.77 6.90
C ILE A 116 10.71 16.29 6.77
N GLU A 117 11.45 15.89 5.73
CA GLU A 117 11.68 14.47 5.43
C GLU A 117 12.39 13.72 6.56
N SER A 118 13.43 14.33 7.12
CA SER A 118 14.18 13.76 8.24
C SER A 118 13.30 13.59 9.48
N GLN A 119 12.42 14.54 9.75
CA GLN A 119 11.51 14.51 10.90
C GLN A 119 10.42 13.46 10.72
N ARG A 120 9.87 13.32 9.50
CA ARG A 120 8.97 12.22 9.14
C ARG A 120 9.64 10.88 9.38
N ASP A 121 10.83 10.66 8.82
CA ASP A 121 11.52 9.37 8.91
C ASP A 121 11.86 9.01 10.36
N THR A 122 12.34 9.98 11.14
CA THR A 122 12.63 9.79 12.56
C THR A 122 11.36 9.44 13.35
N TRP A 123 10.24 10.10 13.06
CA TRP A 123 8.97 9.80 13.69
C TRP A 123 8.45 8.41 13.32
N CYS A 124 8.50 8.07 12.03
CA CYS A 124 8.12 6.76 11.50
C CYS A 124 8.91 5.61 12.16
N LEU A 125 10.24 5.74 12.25
CA LEU A 125 11.09 4.76 12.94
C LEU A 125 10.72 4.61 14.41
N ARG A 126 10.38 5.71 15.10
CA ARG A 126 9.98 5.68 16.51
C ARG A 126 8.63 5.01 16.73
N GLN A 127 7.65 5.27 15.86
CA GLN A 127 6.30 4.74 16.03
C GLN A 127 6.16 3.30 15.54
N PHE A 128 6.79 2.96 14.41
CA PHE A 128 6.53 1.71 13.70
C PHE A 128 7.77 0.84 13.49
N GLY A 129 8.97 1.36 13.74
CA GLY A 129 10.22 0.66 13.41
C GLY A 129 10.53 0.58 11.91
N GLU A 130 9.74 1.27 11.07
CA GLU A 130 9.87 1.31 9.61
C GLU A 130 9.89 2.77 9.17
N LYS A 131 10.76 3.12 8.22
CA LYS A 131 10.80 4.45 7.58
C LYS A 131 10.30 4.43 6.14
N HIS A 132 10.36 3.27 5.49
CA HIS A 132 9.97 3.11 4.11
C HIS A 132 8.45 3.11 4.01
N LEU A 133 7.88 4.24 3.58
CA LEU A 133 6.42 4.41 3.45
C LEU A 133 5.78 3.31 2.58
N ASN A 134 6.46 2.83 1.53
CA ASN A 134 5.95 1.75 0.67
C ASN A 134 5.88 0.38 1.36
N ALA A 135 6.56 0.19 2.48
CA ALA A 135 6.52 -1.04 3.29
C ALA A 135 5.46 -0.96 4.40
N MET A 136 4.80 0.19 4.56
CA MET A 136 3.79 0.40 5.61
C MET A 136 2.40 -0.02 5.15
N GLY A 137 1.61 -0.54 6.09
CA GLY A 137 0.18 -0.76 5.89
C GLY A 137 -0.60 0.56 5.84
N THR A 138 -1.81 0.51 5.28
CA THR A 138 -2.69 1.68 5.09
C THR A 138 -2.95 2.46 6.38
N GLU A 139 -3.16 1.78 7.52
CA GLU A 139 -3.43 2.45 8.79
C GLU A 139 -2.23 3.24 9.31
N HIS A 140 -1.01 2.70 9.17
CA HIS A 140 0.21 3.44 9.54
C HIS A 140 0.39 4.65 8.62
N LEU A 141 0.17 4.51 7.31
CA LEU A 141 0.25 5.63 6.37
C LEU A 141 -0.75 6.74 6.68
N ARG A 142 -1.97 6.41 7.12
CA ARG A 142 -2.94 7.42 7.58
C ARG A 142 -2.43 8.20 8.79
N GLN A 143 -1.80 7.51 9.75
CA GLN A 143 -1.20 8.17 10.91
C GLN A 143 -0.01 9.06 10.52
N VAL A 144 0.84 8.59 9.58
CA VAL A 144 1.93 9.41 9.03
C VAL A 144 1.36 10.64 8.33
N LEU A 145 0.29 10.49 7.53
CA LEU A 145 -0.36 11.59 6.84
C LEU A 145 -0.85 12.66 7.83
N ALA A 146 -1.57 12.25 8.87
CA ALA A 146 -2.03 13.16 9.93
C ALA A 146 -0.85 13.88 10.59
N TYR A 147 0.22 13.14 10.93
CA TYR A 147 1.42 13.73 11.52
C TYR A 147 2.06 14.79 10.61
N VAL A 148 2.26 14.50 9.31
CA VAL A 148 2.89 15.48 8.40
C VAL A 148 1.98 16.66 8.10
N GLU A 149 0.66 16.49 8.12
CA GLU A 149 -0.32 17.58 7.97
C GLU A 149 -0.29 18.53 9.17
N ASP A 150 -0.27 17.97 10.38
CA ASP A 150 -0.26 18.74 11.63
C ASP A 150 1.12 19.29 12.01
N PHE A 151 2.19 18.79 11.37
CA PHE A 151 3.55 19.24 11.67
C PHE A 151 3.70 20.74 11.34
N GLN A 152 3.94 21.53 12.37
CA GLN A 152 4.37 22.91 12.26
C GLN A 152 5.85 22.97 12.62
N ALA A 153 6.68 23.39 11.67
CA ALA A 153 8.04 23.76 12.00
C ALA A 153 7.97 24.88 13.04
N LEU A 154 8.68 24.72 14.15
CA LEU A 154 9.04 25.85 15.00
C LEU A 154 9.81 26.81 14.08
N GLN A 155 9.13 27.82 13.56
CA GLN A 155 9.82 28.93 12.93
C GLN A 155 10.80 29.43 13.99
N PRO A 156 12.11 29.54 13.70
CA PRO A 156 12.95 30.38 14.53
C PRO A 156 12.22 31.72 14.52
N ALA A 157 11.73 32.17 15.68
CA ALA A 157 11.16 33.49 15.83
C ALA A 157 12.12 34.41 15.10
N VAL A 158 11.66 35.00 14.00
CA VAL A 158 12.45 35.95 13.24
C VAL A 158 12.87 36.95 14.29
N ALA A 159 14.15 36.88 14.64
CA ALA A 159 14.78 37.95 15.36
C ALA A 159 14.59 39.12 14.42
N GLU A 160 13.60 39.97 14.71
CA GLU A 160 13.66 41.38 14.39
C GLU A 160 14.90 41.92 15.11
N ALA A 161 16.06 41.57 14.57
CA ALA A 161 17.36 42.12 14.89
C ALA A 161 17.61 43.26 13.91
N ASN A 162 16.66 44.20 13.85
CA ASN A 162 16.95 45.58 13.53
C ASN A 162 16.70 46.35 14.82
N GLU A 163 17.68 46.25 15.72
CA GLU A 163 18.17 47.32 16.59
C GLU A 163 19.43 46.76 17.29
N PRO A 164 20.55 47.49 17.33
CA PRO A 164 21.67 47.11 18.17
C PRO A 164 21.18 47.19 19.62
N ARG A 165 20.80 46.04 20.17
CA ARG A 165 20.39 45.86 21.56
C ARG A 165 21.57 46.26 22.44
N LYS A 166 21.65 47.56 22.77
CA LYS A 166 22.53 48.06 23.82
C LYS A 166 22.05 47.40 25.10
N LEU A 167 22.83 46.41 25.50
CA LEU A 167 22.82 45.67 26.74
C LEU A 167 22.16 46.47 27.87
N GLY A 168 20.88 46.16 28.15
CA GLY A 168 20.05 46.80 29.16
C GLY A 168 20.43 46.40 30.58
N PHE A 169 21.71 46.51 30.92
CA PHE A 169 22.19 46.31 32.30
C PHE A 169 22.06 47.59 33.15
N ILE A 170 21.87 48.75 32.52
CA ILE A 170 21.88 50.05 33.20
C ILE A 170 20.45 50.52 33.57
N THR A 171 19.43 50.07 32.85
CA THR A 171 18.05 50.54 33.04
C THR A 171 17.33 49.92 34.24
N ASP A 172 17.80 48.78 34.75
CA ASP A 172 17.15 48.06 35.86
C ASP A 172 17.66 48.49 37.24
N VAL A 173 18.89 49.03 37.30
CA VAL A 173 19.50 49.49 38.57
C VAL A 173 18.76 50.71 39.14
N ARG A 174 18.23 51.58 38.27
CA ARG A 174 17.53 52.80 38.71
C ARG A 174 16.15 52.50 39.32
N GLY A 175 15.44 51.48 38.82
CA GLY A 175 14.19 51.00 39.40
C GLY A 175 14.40 50.32 40.75
N PHE A 176 15.49 49.54 40.87
CA PHE A 176 15.86 48.86 42.11
C PHE A 176 16.29 49.83 43.22
N MET A 177 17.02 50.91 42.88
CA MET A 177 17.40 51.96 43.84
C MET A 177 16.21 52.74 44.40
N ALA A 178 15.16 52.94 43.60
CA ALA A 178 13.96 53.66 44.05
C ALA A 178 13.05 52.83 44.97
N ALA A 179 13.04 51.50 44.79
CA ALA A 179 12.19 50.59 45.57
C ALA A 179 12.77 50.20 46.94
N TYR A 180 14.11 50.19 47.08
CA TYR A 180 14.78 49.70 48.30
C TYR A 180 15.98 50.58 48.71
N PRO A 181 15.75 51.78 49.28
CA PRO A 181 16.81 52.72 49.63
C PRO A 181 17.72 52.24 50.77
N VAL A 182 17.24 51.36 51.65
CA VAL A 182 18.00 50.87 52.82
C VAL A 182 18.93 49.70 52.44
N HIS A 183 18.54 48.86 51.48
CA HIS A 183 19.35 47.70 51.06
C HIS A 183 20.46 48.07 50.07
N SER A 184 20.26 49.11 49.26
CA SER A 184 21.27 49.63 48.33
C SER A 184 22.47 50.27 49.06
N GLY A 185 22.26 50.87 50.24
CA GLY A 185 23.34 51.36 51.10
C GLY A 185 24.27 50.26 51.64
N ALA A 186 23.71 49.10 52.01
CA ALA A 186 24.49 47.97 52.53
C ALA A 186 25.38 47.35 51.44
N ILE A 187 24.88 47.24 50.20
CA ILE A 187 25.62 46.70 49.06
C ILE A 187 26.79 47.65 48.69
N ALA A 188 26.56 48.96 48.70
CA ALA A 188 27.61 49.94 48.44
C ALA A 188 28.72 49.92 49.50
N LEU A 189 28.37 49.72 50.78
CA LEU A 189 29.35 49.65 51.87
C LEU A 189 30.21 48.38 51.80
N VAL A 190 29.62 47.24 51.43
CA VAL A 190 30.36 46.00 51.19
C VAL A 190 31.32 46.13 50.00
N LEU A 191 30.87 46.75 48.90
CA LEU A 191 31.72 46.98 47.72
C LEU A 191 32.85 47.99 48.00
N PHE A 192 32.62 49.01 48.82
CA PHE A 192 33.65 49.99 49.21
C PHE A 192 34.74 49.36 50.10
N ILE A 193 34.37 48.45 51.00
CA ILE A 193 35.33 47.74 51.85
C ILE A 193 36.16 46.75 51.03
N LEU A 194 35.54 46.03 50.09
CA LEU A 194 36.23 45.09 49.20
C LEU A 194 37.14 45.80 48.18
N GLY A 195 36.73 46.97 47.66
CA GLY A 195 37.51 47.75 46.69
C GLY A 195 38.72 48.49 47.27
N ARG A 196 38.84 48.59 48.60
CA ARG A 196 39.97 49.23 49.27
C ARG A 196 41.10 48.24 49.64
N ILE A 197 40.89 46.94 49.38
CA ILE A 197 41.82 45.85 49.72
C ILE A 197 42.61 45.36 48.48
N SER A 198 42.43 45.99 47.31
CA SER A 198 43.29 45.79 46.13
C SER A 198 44.18 47.00 45.87
#